data_AF-A0A533REY4-F1
#
_entry.id   AF-A0A533REY4-F1
#
_cell.length_a   1.000
_cell.length_b   1.000
_cell.length_c   1.000
_cell.angle_alpha   90.00
_cell.angle_beta   90.00
_cell.angle_gamma   90.00
#
_symmetry.space_group_name_H-M   'P 1'
#
loop_
_entity.id
_entity.type
_entity.pdbx_description
1 polymer ?
#
loop_
_entity_poly.entity_id
_entity_poly.type
_entity_poly.pdbx_seq_one_letter_code
_entity_poly.pdbx_strand_id
1 'polypeptide(L)'
;MNFAELLRTIIANARAPITPQEIHEIIKRSHPEFYGTDSQLKNVEKGNYTSLDHALLANIYTAVRTDRRLRRDTSTRPMRISLLADGGAAPREESVRRGEAPRRRARPGQGLPEKVRDLLENLGPYHVAYYEAEVFGGPSLYFHRRALETRQTPCSTSHLEYVYATLASWGMHRMGGKGSKMRPFERFLRSVEALVARIHEAQQFDLTQMDETRWGAVREIFEGIDVMASRTRLVGNSKVMHHLIPNLVPPIDREYTLAHLLGSKNITNDLHGQWDLMRGLIEKFFVPVISSQEFSSATEHWARRSEEFPWDTSPLKIVDNLIIGAVKARKPAHA
;
A
#
# COMPACT_ATOMS: atom_id res chain seq x y z
N MET A 1 -21.40 13.78 26.48
CA MET A 1 -19.96 14.03 26.36
C MET A 1 -19.40 13.02 25.36
N ASN A 2 -18.69 13.47 24.32
CA ASN A 2 -18.04 12.56 23.37
C ASN A 2 -16.59 12.24 23.80
N PHE A 3 -15.96 11.24 23.17
CA PHE A 3 -14.61 10.78 23.54
C PHE A 3 -13.55 11.89 23.44
N ALA A 4 -13.67 12.81 22.48
CA ALA A 4 -12.74 13.93 22.33
C ALA A 4 -12.89 14.98 23.43
N GLU A 5 -14.12 15.27 23.86
CA GLU A 5 -14.40 16.11 25.02
C GLU A 5 -13.87 15.49 26.31
N LEU A 6 -14.09 14.19 26.51
CA LEU A 6 -13.57 13.47 27.67
C LEU A 6 -12.04 13.60 27.75
N LEU A 7 -11.33 13.34 26.63
CA LEU A 7 -9.88 13.46 26.59
C LEU A 7 -9.39 14.85 26.97
N ARG A 8 -10.06 15.90 26.47
CA ARG A 8 -9.72 17.28 26.84
C ARG A 8 -9.96 17.54 28.33
N THR A 9 -11.05 17.03 28.90
CA THR A 9 -11.32 17.15 30.34
C THR A 9 -10.26 16.44 31.18
N ILE A 10 -9.87 15.21 30.80
CA ILE A 10 -8.81 14.46 31.49
C ILE A 10 -7.48 15.22 31.44
N ILE A 11 -7.11 15.75 30.27
CA ILE A 11 -5.85 16.48 30.09
C ILE A 11 -5.90 17.85 30.79
N ALA A 12 -7.05 18.53 30.81
CA ALA A 12 -7.25 19.80 31.54
C ALA A 12 -7.10 19.63 33.05
N ASN A 13 -7.62 18.52 33.59
CA ASN A 13 -7.57 18.23 35.02
C ASN A 13 -6.22 17.66 35.47
N ALA A 14 -5.32 17.35 34.54
CA ALA A 14 -3.99 16.87 34.86
C ALA A 14 -3.09 18.04 35.29
N ARG A 15 -2.45 17.89 36.46
CA ARG A 15 -1.51 18.91 37.00
C ARG A 15 -0.22 19.07 36.18
N ALA A 16 0.07 18.10 35.30
CA ALA A 16 1.24 18.06 34.45
C ALA A 16 0.90 17.37 33.13
N PRO A 17 1.70 17.51 32.05
CA PRO A 17 1.51 16.76 30.82
C PRO A 17 1.46 15.26 31.08
N ILE A 18 0.49 14.56 30.49
CA ILE A 18 0.25 13.13 30.72
C ILE A 18 0.48 12.30 29.47
N THR A 19 0.80 11.04 29.68
CA THR A 19 1.07 10.06 28.63
C THR A 19 -0.22 9.38 28.17
N PRO A 20 -0.26 8.81 26.94
CA PRO A 20 -1.38 8.00 26.48
C PRO A 20 -1.74 6.85 27.43
N GLN A 21 -0.74 6.26 28.10
CA GLN A 21 -0.91 5.20 29.08
C GLN A 21 -1.57 5.72 30.36
N GLU A 22 -1.19 6.89 30.87
CA GLU A 22 -1.85 7.50 32.03
C GLU A 22 -3.31 7.86 31.71
N ILE A 23 -3.58 8.40 30.51
CA ILE A 23 -4.94 8.67 30.02
C ILE A 23 -5.76 7.37 29.98
N HIS A 24 -5.17 6.28 29.46
CA HIS A 24 -5.81 4.97 29.42
C HIS A 24 -6.24 4.47 30.80
N GLU A 25 -5.35 4.53 31.78
CA GLU A 25 -5.67 4.13 33.16
C GLU A 25 -6.74 5.02 33.80
N ILE A 26 -6.72 6.32 33.53
CA ILE A 26 -7.76 7.25 34.02
C ILE A 26 -9.12 6.91 33.42
N ILE A 27 -9.20 6.60 32.12
CA ILE A 27 -10.46 6.21 31.47
C ILE A 27 -10.99 4.91 32.07
N LYS A 28 -10.15 3.88 32.24
CA LYS A 28 -10.58 2.61 32.83
C LYS A 28 -11.12 2.76 34.26
N ARG A 29 -10.50 3.62 35.06
CA ARG A 29 -10.86 3.80 36.47
C ARG A 29 -12.06 4.71 36.66
N SER A 30 -12.16 5.80 35.88
CA SER A 30 -13.07 6.91 36.17
C SER A 30 -14.14 7.15 35.10
N HIS A 31 -14.00 6.52 33.94
CA HIS A 31 -14.92 6.64 32.80
C HIS A 31 -15.14 5.29 32.09
N PRO A 32 -15.61 4.26 32.83
CA PRO A 32 -15.76 2.90 32.30
C PRO A 32 -16.72 2.84 31.10
N GLU A 33 -17.63 3.80 30.94
CA GLU A 33 -18.53 3.91 29.79
C GLU A 33 -17.81 4.11 28.44
N PHE A 34 -16.53 4.49 28.45
CA PHE A 34 -15.68 4.61 27.26
C PHE A 34 -14.69 3.43 27.10
N TYR A 35 -14.79 2.40 27.94
CA TYR A 35 -13.98 1.18 27.89
C TYR A 35 -14.87 -0.06 27.69
N GLY A 36 -14.52 -0.91 26.72
CA GLY A 36 -15.36 -2.06 26.37
C GLY A 36 -16.60 -1.70 25.55
N THR A 37 -16.60 -0.56 24.85
CA THR A 37 -17.72 -0.15 23.98
C THR A 37 -17.98 -1.17 22.87
N ASP A 38 -19.21 -1.26 22.36
CA ASP A 38 -19.57 -2.15 21.25
C ASP A 38 -18.63 -2.03 20.04
N SER A 39 -18.15 -0.82 19.77
CA SER A 39 -17.18 -0.57 18.71
C SER A 39 -15.82 -1.22 19.02
N GLN A 40 -15.34 -1.10 20.25
CA GLN A 40 -14.09 -1.75 20.68
C GLN A 40 -14.23 -3.27 20.68
N LEU A 41 -15.34 -3.81 21.19
CA LEU A 41 -15.63 -5.25 21.17
C LEU A 41 -15.65 -5.80 19.75
N LYS A 42 -16.42 -5.18 18.84
CA LYS A 42 -16.45 -5.58 17.43
C LYS A 42 -15.08 -5.51 16.76
N ASN A 43 -14.24 -4.54 17.12
CA ASN A 43 -12.89 -4.44 16.56
C ASN A 43 -11.94 -5.50 17.14
N VAL A 44 -12.10 -5.90 18.40
CA VAL A 44 -11.34 -7.02 18.99
C VAL A 44 -11.79 -8.36 18.41
N GLU A 45 -13.10 -8.60 18.29
CA GLU A 45 -13.68 -9.79 17.67
C GLU A 45 -13.26 -9.96 16.21
N LYS A 46 -13.17 -8.85 15.47
CA LYS A 46 -12.65 -8.82 14.09
C LYS A 46 -11.13 -8.98 14.00
N GLY A 47 -10.42 -9.06 15.13
CA GLY A 47 -8.97 -9.20 15.18
C GLY A 47 -8.19 -7.91 14.87
N ASN A 48 -8.87 -6.76 14.78
CA ASN A 48 -8.21 -5.45 14.54
C ASN A 48 -7.34 -5.04 15.74
N TYR A 49 -7.72 -5.46 16.95
CA TYR A 49 -6.97 -5.24 18.18
C TYR A 49 -6.87 -6.54 18.99
N THR A 50 -5.73 -6.74 19.64
CA THR A 50 -5.44 -7.94 20.45
C THR A 50 -6.18 -7.97 21.78
N SER A 51 -6.65 -6.82 22.26
CA SER A 51 -7.40 -6.67 23.50
C SER A 51 -8.18 -5.35 23.51
N LEU A 52 -9.11 -5.22 24.45
CA LEU A 52 -9.84 -3.96 24.70
C LEU A 52 -8.89 -2.82 25.09
N ASP A 53 -7.81 -3.12 25.81
CA ASP A 53 -6.77 -2.13 26.16
C ASP A 53 -6.05 -1.60 24.91
N HIS A 54 -5.73 -2.49 23.96
CA HIS A 54 -5.13 -2.09 22.69
C HIS A 54 -6.10 -1.22 21.87
N ALA A 55 -7.40 -1.58 21.84
CA ALA A 55 -8.42 -0.79 21.16
C ALA A 55 -8.59 0.61 21.80
N LEU A 56 -8.61 0.71 23.14
CA LEU A 56 -8.71 1.99 23.83
C LEU A 56 -7.47 2.86 23.60
N LEU A 57 -6.27 2.30 23.72
CA LEU A 57 -5.03 3.03 23.41
C LEU A 57 -5.05 3.56 21.97
N ALA A 58 -5.45 2.76 20.98
CA ALA A 58 -5.55 3.19 19.60
C ALA A 58 -6.53 4.37 19.41
N ASN A 59 -7.65 4.38 20.13
CA ASN A 59 -8.58 5.50 20.15
C ASN A 59 -7.94 6.77 20.74
N ILE A 60 -7.22 6.64 21.86
CA ILE A 60 -6.49 7.76 22.50
C ILE A 60 -5.46 8.34 21.52
N TYR A 61 -4.61 7.51 20.92
CA TYR A 61 -3.61 7.97 19.96
C TYR A 61 -4.24 8.67 18.74
N THR A 62 -5.36 8.15 18.25
CA THR A 62 -6.08 8.73 17.12
C THR A 62 -6.63 10.10 17.47
N ALA A 63 -7.35 10.21 18.59
CA ALA A 63 -7.96 11.45 19.04
C ALA A 63 -6.91 12.53 19.36
N VAL A 64 -5.84 12.16 20.07
CA VAL A 64 -4.71 13.04 20.38
C VAL A 64 -4.01 13.56 19.12
N ARG A 65 -3.91 12.74 18.07
CA ARG A 65 -3.29 13.13 16.79
C ARG A 65 -4.18 14.11 16.01
N THR A 66 -5.50 14.00 16.13
CA THR A 66 -6.45 14.78 15.35
C THR A 66 -6.88 16.08 16.03
N ASP A 67 -6.80 16.16 17.36
CA ASP A 67 -7.21 17.35 18.10
C ASP A 67 -6.13 18.43 18.08
N ARG A 68 -6.43 19.55 17.40
CA ARG A 68 -5.53 20.70 17.25
C ARG A 68 -5.33 21.50 18.53
N ARG A 69 -6.14 21.27 19.57
CA ARG A 69 -6.03 21.95 20.87
C ARG A 69 -5.01 21.27 21.79
N LEU A 70 -4.49 20.11 21.40
CA LEU A 70 -3.52 19.35 22.18
C LEU A 70 -2.10 19.58 21.65
N ARG A 71 -1.19 19.90 22.57
CA ARG A 71 0.24 19.88 22.34
C ARG A 71 0.78 18.48 22.63
N ARG A 72 1.57 17.96 21.70
CA ARG A 72 2.25 16.66 21.83
C ARG A 72 3.74 16.93 21.94
N ASP A 73 4.31 16.62 23.10
CA ASP A 73 5.74 16.63 23.31
C ASP A 73 6.32 15.25 22.98
N THR A 74 7.00 15.18 21.84
CA THR A 74 7.65 13.96 21.34
C THR A 74 9.13 13.85 21.73
N SER A 75 9.66 14.82 22.49
CA SER A 75 11.04 14.77 22.99
C SER A 75 11.23 13.69 24.06
N THR A 76 10.14 13.26 24.69
CA THR A 76 10.12 12.20 25.71
C THR A 76 9.43 10.93 25.18
N ARG A 77 9.82 9.77 25.71
CA ARG A 77 9.17 8.48 25.42
C ARG A 77 8.72 7.83 26.73
N PRO A 78 7.41 7.50 26.89
CA PRO A 78 6.31 7.81 25.95
C PRO A 78 6.03 9.32 25.84
N MET A 79 5.49 9.74 24.68
CA MET A 79 5.17 11.15 24.43
C MET A 79 4.20 11.69 25.48
N ARG A 80 4.34 12.98 25.82
CA ARG A 80 3.46 13.65 26.78
C ARG A 80 2.51 14.62 26.08
N ILE A 81 1.32 14.77 26.63
CA ILE A 81 0.20 15.50 26.04
C ILE A 81 -0.26 16.56 27.04
N SER A 82 -0.46 17.78 26.54
CA SER A 82 -1.02 18.89 27.30
C SER A 82 -1.98 19.71 26.43
N LEU A 83 -2.78 20.57 27.04
CA LEU A 83 -3.56 21.57 26.31
C LEU A 83 -2.67 22.73 25.86
N LEU A 84 -2.94 23.24 24.66
CA LEU A 84 -2.42 24.54 24.25
C LEU A 84 -3.15 25.60 25.09
N ALA A 85 -2.41 26.43 25.83
CA ALA A 85 -3.00 27.55 26.54
C ALA A 85 -3.63 28.51 25.51
N ASP A 86 -4.89 28.88 25.71
CA ASP A 86 -5.55 29.93 24.95
C ASP A 86 -4.77 31.24 25.18
N GLY A 87 -3.91 31.61 24.22
CA GLY A 87 -3.13 32.86 24.27
C GLY A 87 -1.68 32.79 23.82
N GLY A 88 -1.12 31.65 23.43
CA GLY A 88 0.27 31.55 22.98
C GLY A 88 0.40 31.01 21.55
N ALA A 89 0.49 31.90 20.56
CA ALA A 89 0.95 31.52 19.22
C ALA A 89 2.33 30.86 19.34
N ALA A 90 2.45 29.61 18.91
CA ALA A 90 3.75 28.94 18.85
C ALA A 90 4.70 29.74 17.93
N PRO A 91 6.00 29.87 18.26
CA PRO A 91 6.95 30.59 17.44
C PRO A 91 7.02 29.94 16.06
N ARG A 92 6.89 30.76 15.02
CA ARG A 92 7.18 30.37 13.64
C ARG A 92 8.68 30.14 13.51
N GLU A 93 9.11 28.89 13.36
CA GLU A 93 10.36 28.62 12.66
C GLU A 93 10.13 28.88 11.16
N GLU A 94 10.44 30.10 10.75
CA GLU A 94 10.57 30.51 9.36
C GLU A 94 11.79 29.82 8.74
N SER A 95 11.55 28.74 8.00
CA SER A 95 12.40 28.40 6.86
C SER A 95 11.59 28.63 5.58
N VAL A 96 11.88 29.76 4.95
CA VAL A 96 11.45 30.25 3.65
C VAL A 96 11.15 29.12 2.64
N ARG A 97 9.88 28.90 2.30
CA ARG A 97 9.44 28.50 0.94
C ARG A 97 8.09 29.12 0.62
N ARG A 98 8.03 29.75 -0.56
CA ARG A 98 6.92 30.51 -1.14
C ARG A 98 5.60 29.73 -1.13
N GLY A 99 4.52 30.50 -1.09
CA GLY A 99 3.15 30.09 -0.85
C GLY A 99 2.66 28.88 -1.65
N GLU A 100 2.05 27.95 -0.94
CA GLU A 100 0.94 27.15 -1.44
C GLU A 100 -0.18 27.17 -0.40
N ALA A 101 -1.40 27.42 -0.86
CA ALA A 101 -2.63 27.35 -0.08
C ALA A 101 -2.76 25.99 0.65
N PRO A 102 -3.51 25.91 1.77
CA PRO A 102 -3.61 24.67 2.53
C PRO A 102 -4.30 23.58 1.70
N ARG A 103 -3.50 22.66 1.15
CA ARG A 103 -3.98 21.47 0.43
C ARG A 103 -4.87 20.67 1.38
N ARG A 104 -6.18 20.69 1.14
CA ARG A 104 -7.15 19.76 1.72
C ARG A 104 -6.58 18.35 1.52
N ARG A 105 -6.33 17.61 2.62
CA ARG A 105 -5.93 16.21 2.54
C ARG A 105 -7.07 15.44 1.88
N ALA A 106 -6.87 15.11 0.61
CA ALA A 106 -7.74 14.23 -0.15
C ALA A 106 -7.85 12.88 0.58
N ARG A 107 -9.07 12.31 0.61
CA ARG A 107 -9.27 10.93 1.08
C ARG A 107 -8.44 9.98 0.20
N PRO A 108 -7.91 8.86 0.71
CA PRO A 108 -7.28 7.85 -0.13
C PRO A 108 -8.24 7.44 -1.26
N GLY A 109 -7.84 7.68 -2.52
CA GLY A 109 -8.66 7.40 -3.71
C GLY A 109 -9.40 8.59 -4.34
N GLN A 110 -9.43 9.77 -3.70
CA GLN A 110 -9.80 11.01 -4.40
C GLN A 110 -8.67 11.37 -5.37
N GLY A 111 -8.98 11.43 -6.67
CA GLY A 111 -7.99 11.75 -7.70
C GLY A 111 -7.72 10.64 -8.72
N LEU A 112 -8.19 9.41 -8.50
CA LEU A 112 -7.88 8.30 -9.44
C LEU A 112 -8.38 8.56 -10.86
N PRO A 113 -9.61 9.07 -11.10
CA PRO A 113 -10.05 9.42 -12.45
C PRO A 113 -9.16 10.48 -13.12
N GLU A 114 -8.68 11.47 -12.36
CA GLU A 114 -7.73 12.47 -12.85
C GLU A 114 -6.37 11.85 -13.16
N LYS A 115 -5.92 10.87 -12.37
CA LYS A 115 -4.70 10.10 -12.65
C LYS A 115 -4.83 9.23 -13.90
N VAL A 116 -6.00 8.61 -14.11
CA VAL A 116 -6.28 7.84 -15.34
C VAL A 116 -6.15 8.77 -16.54
N ARG A 117 -6.82 9.93 -16.50
CA ARG A 117 -6.75 10.92 -17.57
C ARG A 117 -5.33 11.40 -17.85
N ASP A 118 -4.60 11.80 -16.81
CA ASP A 118 -3.20 12.24 -16.91
C ASP A 118 -2.31 11.17 -17.53
N LEU A 119 -2.49 9.90 -17.16
CA LEU A 119 -1.71 8.80 -17.75
C LEU A 119 -2.06 8.56 -19.22
N LEU A 120 -3.35 8.60 -19.58
CA LEU A 120 -3.81 8.42 -20.97
C LEU A 120 -3.38 9.58 -21.88
N GLU A 121 -3.38 10.82 -21.40
CA GLU A 121 -2.93 12.00 -22.14
C GLU A 121 -1.40 12.00 -22.37
N ASN A 122 -0.64 11.22 -21.58
CA ASN A 122 0.83 11.24 -21.56
C ASN A 122 1.47 9.86 -21.77
N LEU A 123 0.78 8.92 -22.44
CA LEU A 123 1.26 7.55 -22.68
C LEU A 123 2.66 7.51 -23.29
N GLY A 124 2.89 8.23 -24.39
CA GLY A 124 4.19 8.29 -25.07
C GLY A 124 5.31 8.87 -24.19
N PRO A 125 5.18 10.11 -23.69
CA PRO A 125 6.19 10.72 -22.83
C PRO A 125 6.52 9.90 -21.58
N TYR A 126 5.52 9.31 -20.92
CA TYR A 126 5.76 8.47 -19.74
C TYR A 126 6.43 7.13 -20.10
N HIS A 127 6.10 6.54 -21.24
CA HIS A 127 6.77 5.33 -21.74
C HIS A 127 8.26 5.58 -22.00
N VAL A 128 8.58 6.66 -22.73
CA VAL A 128 9.97 7.08 -22.97
C VAL A 128 10.69 7.33 -21.64
N ALA A 129 10.11 8.11 -20.74
CA ALA A 129 10.70 8.42 -19.44
C ALA A 129 10.94 7.17 -18.57
N TYR A 130 10.16 6.10 -18.73
CA TYR A 130 10.40 4.84 -18.04
C TYR A 130 11.67 4.15 -18.55
N TYR A 131 11.81 4.02 -19.88
CA TYR A 131 12.95 3.34 -20.49
C TYR A 131 14.26 4.14 -20.34
N GLU A 132 14.21 5.47 -20.38
CA GLU A 132 15.36 6.33 -20.12
C GLU A 132 15.82 6.30 -18.65
N ALA A 133 14.92 6.02 -17.71
CA ALA A 133 15.24 6.07 -16.28
C ALA A 133 16.00 4.83 -15.77
N GLU A 134 16.15 3.78 -16.60
CA GLU A 134 16.86 2.53 -16.29
C GLU A 134 16.60 1.98 -14.87
N VAL A 135 15.34 2.05 -14.42
CA VAL A 135 14.97 1.85 -13.01
C VAL A 135 15.30 0.46 -12.49
N PHE A 136 15.22 -0.54 -13.38
CA PHE A 136 15.48 -1.94 -13.05
C PHE A 136 16.69 -2.45 -13.82
N GLY A 137 17.85 -2.44 -13.17
CA GLY A 137 19.08 -3.03 -13.68
C GLY A 137 19.30 -4.47 -13.21
N GLY A 138 20.43 -5.04 -13.63
CA GLY A 138 20.93 -6.34 -13.18
C GLY A 138 20.03 -7.52 -13.56
N PRO A 139 19.89 -8.55 -12.70
CA PRO A 139 19.19 -9.79 -13.06
C PRO A 139 17.66 -9.65 -13.07
N SER A 140 17.12 -8.46 -12.79
CA SER A 140 15.69 -8.20 -12.62
C SER A 140 14.87 -8.58 -13.85
N LEU A 141 15.34 -8.19 -15.04
CA LEU A 141 14.65 -8.49 -16.29
C LEU A 141 14.72 -9.99 -16.61
N TYR A 142 15.88 -10.60 -16.38
CA TYR A 142 16.09 -12.02 -16.62
C TYR A 142 15.12 -12.88 -15.79
N PHE A 143 15.08 -12.68 -14.48
CA PHE A 143 14.19 -13.47 -13.63
C PHE A 143 12.71 -13.20 -13.91
N HIS A 144 12.34 -11.95 -14.21
CA HIS A 144 10.96 -11.62 -14.63
C HIS A 144 10.54 -12.41 -15.87
N ARG A 145 11.39 -12.44 -16.91
CA ARG A 145 11.11 -13.20 -18.14
C ARG A 145 11.04 -14.70 -17.88
N ARG A 146 11.99 -15.27 -17.13
CA ARG A 146 11.98 -16.69 -16.77
C ARG A 146 10.74 -17.10 -15.96
N ALA A 147 10.28 -16.24 -15.05
CA ALA A 147 9.04 -16.46 -14.32
C ALA A 147 7.84 -16.49 -15.28
N LEU A 148 7.77 -15.57 -16.25
CA LEU A 148 6.69 -15.58 -17.25
C LEU A 148 6.76 -16.78 -18.21
N GLU A 149 7.94 -17.18 -18.65
CA GLU A 149 8.13 -18.33 -19.56
C GLU A 149 7.69 -19.65 -18.92
N THR A 150 7.89 -19.80 -17.61
CA THR A 150 7.56 -21.02 -16.86
C THR A 150 6.12 -21.07 -16.36
N ARG A 151 5.30 -20.03 -16.63
CA ARG A 151 3.94 -19.89 -16.09
C ARG A 151 2.93 -20.94 -16.55
N GLN A 152 3.23 -21.69 -17.62
CA GLN A 152 2.33 -22.72 -18.18
C GLN A 152 2.21 -23.95 -17.25
N THR A 153 3.19 -24.15 -16.38
CA THR A 153 3.09 -25.07 -15.24
C THR A 153 3.13 -24.22 -13.97
N PRO A 154 2.06 -23.44 -13.73
CA PRO A 154 2.02 -22.53 -12.60
C PRO A 154 2.17 -23.34 -11.32
N CYS A 155 2.86 -22.76 -10.35
CA CYS A 155 3.20 -23.41 -9.09
C CYS A 155 4.19 -24.60 -9.17
N SER A 156 4.79 -24.90 -10.34
CA SER A 156 5.96 -25.78 -10.36
C SER A 156 7.11 -25.18 -9.55
N THR A 157 7.94 -26.03 -8.95
CA THR A 157 9.08 -25.57 -8.14
C THR A 157 9.95 -24.59 -8.91
N SER A 158 10.31 -24.91 -10.15
CA SER A 158 11.13 -24.03 -10.99
C SER A 158 10.46 -22.69 -11.30
N HIS A 159 9.15 -22.68 -11.56
CA HIS A 159 8.43 -21.42 -11.74
C HIS A 159 8.48 -20.57 -10.47
N LEU A 160 8.22 -21.18 -9.31
CA LEU A 160 8.22 -20.47 -8.02
C LEU A 160 9.62 -20.01 -7.59
N GLU A 161 10.68 -20.74 -7.95
CA GLU A 161 12.07 -20.29 -7.79
C GLU A 161 12.32 -19.00 -8.58
N TYR A 162 11.87 -18.93 -9.85
CA TYR A 162 12.01 -17.72 -10.66
C TYR A 162 11.16 -16.56 -10.12
N VAL A 163 9.93 -16.81 -9.64
CA VAL A 163 9.12 -15.78 -8.97
C VAL A 163 9.83 -15.26 -7.74
N TYR A 164 10.35 -16.15 -6.89
CA TYR A 164 11.05 -15.79 -5.66
C TYR A 164 12.33 -15.00 -5.95
N ALA A 165 13.12 -15.43 -6.94
CA ALA A 165 14.31 -14.72 -7.42
C ALA A 165 13.97 -13.33 -7.99
N THR A 166 12.85 -13.22 -8.73
CA THR A 166 12.34 -11.95 -9.24
C THR A 166 12.06 -10.98 -8.10
N LEU A 167 11.33 -11.41 -7.07
CA LEU A 167 11.04 -10.58 -5.91
C LEU A 167 12.31 -10.13 -5.18
N ALA A 168 13.29 -11.03 -5.00
CA ALA A 168 14.57 -10.67 -4.40
C ALA A 168 15.31 -9.61 -5.24
N SER A 169 15.38 -9.79 -6.57
CA SER A 169 16.00 -8.83 -7.49
C SER A 169 15.28 -7.48 -7.53
N TRP A 170 13.96 -7.45 -7.30
CA TRP A 170 13.16 -6.24 -7.17
C TRP A 170 13.20 -5.62 -5.77
N GLY A 171 14.17 -6.04 -4.94
CA GLY A 171 14.44 -5.43 -3.64
C GLY A 171 13.46 -5.83 -2.53
N MET A 172 12.72 -6.93 -2.70
CA MET A 172 11.86 -7.47 -1.64
C MET A 172 12.65 -8.16 -0.53
N HIS A 173 13.92 -8.50 -0.78
CA HIS A 173 14.87 -8.93 0.25
C HIS A 173 16.09 -8.00 0.25
N ARG A 174 16.30 -7.24 1.32
CA ARG A 174 17.47 -6.38 1.51
C ARG A 174 18.37 -6.95 2.59
N MET A 175 19.68 -6.97 2.40
CA MET A 175 20.63 -7.46 3.41
C MET A 175 20.71 -6.50 4.61
N GLY A 176 21.13 -7.03 5.78
CA GLY A 176 21.22 -6.27 7.03
C GLY A 176 19.93 -6.22 7.85
N GLY A 177 19.90 -5.45 8.94
CA GLY A 177 18.79 -5.42 9.89
C GLY A 177 17.58 -4.57 9.49
N LYS A 178 17.65 -3.82 8.39
CA LYS A 178 16.61 -2.88 7.94
C LYS A 178 16.14 -3.21 6.52
N GLY A 179 14.90 -2.84 6.21
CA GLY A 179 14.29 -2.99 4.87
C GLY A 179 13.40 -4.22 4.74
N SER A 180 12.94 -4.46 3.51
CA SER A 180 12.06 -5.59 3.19
C SER A 180 12.78 -6.92 3.39
N LYS A 181 12.05 -7.90 3.93
CA LYS A 181 12.54 -9.26 4.19
C LYS A 181 11.53 -10.27 3.67
N MET A 182 11.98 -11.12 2.77
CA MET A 182 11.23 -12.30 2.35
C MET A 182 11.39 -13.42 3.39
N ARG A 183 10.38 -14.28 3.49
CA ARG A 183 10.43 -15.52 4.27
C ARG A 183 11.23 -16.58 3.51
N PRO A 184 11.77 -17.62 4.19
CA PRO A 184 12.44 -18.72 3.52
C PRO A 184 11.61 -19.31 2.37
N PHE A 185 12.30 -19.74 1.31
CA PHE A 185 11.67 -20.19 0.08
C PHE A 185 10.66 -21.31 0.33
N GLU A 186 10.95 -22.26 1.21
CA GLU A 186 10.09 -23.40 1.52
C GLU A 186 8.76 -22.97 2.17
N ARG A 187 8.76 -21.85 2.91
CA ARG A 187 7.54 -21.30 3.49
C ARG A 187 6.68 -20.62 2.43
N PHE A 188 7.32 -19.91 1.50
CA PHE A 188 6.63 -19.35 0.34
C PHE A 188 6.05 -20.46 -0.55
N LEU A 189 6.85 -21.47 -0.90
CA LEU A 189 6.45 -22.63 -1.70
C LEU A 189 5.19 -23.29 -1.15
N ARG A 190 5.21 -23.72 0.12
CA ARG A 190 4.05 -24.35 0.77
C ARG A 190 2.79 -23.47 0.77
N SER A 191 2.96 -22.16 0.90
CA SER A 191 1.82 -21.23 0.88
C SER A 191 1.16 -21.16 -0.50
N VAL A 192 1.94 -21.30 -1.59
CA VAL A 192 1.42 -21.28 -2.95
C VAL A 192 0.89 -22.65 -3.37
N GLU A 193 1.53 -23.75 -2.95
CA GLU A 193 1.06 -25.12 -3.19
C GLU A 193 -0.37 -25.33 -2.66
N ALA A 194 -0.70 -24.75 -1.50
CA ALA A 194 -2.04 -24.79 -0.93
C ALA A 194 -3.11 -24.05 -1.76
N LEU A 195 -2.70 -23.22 -2.73
CA LEU A 195 -3.55 -22.36 -3.55
C LEU A 195 -3.64 -22.78 -5.02
N VAL A 196 -2.98 -23.88 -5.41
CA VAL A 196 -2.82 -24.31 -6.82
C VAL A 196 -4.15 -24.33 -7.57
N ALA A 197 -5.18 -24.96 -7.00
CA ALA A 197 -6.50 -25.05 -7.63
C ALA A 197 -7.10 -23.66 -7.89
N ARG A 198 -6.99 -22.76 -6.91
CA ARG A 198 -7.53 -21.39 -6.99
C ARG A 198 -6.75 -20.53 -7.98
N ILE A 199 -5.43 -20.72 -8.05
CA ILE A 199 -4.57 -20.06 -9.04
C ILE A 199 -4.95 -20.50 -10.45
N HIS A 200 -5.13 -21.81 -10.70
CA HIS A 200 -5.56 -22.32 -12.00
C HIS A 200 -6.92 -21.78 -12.42
N GLU A 201 -7.88 -21.71 -11.49
CA GLU A 201 -9.17 -21.09 -11.74
C GLU A 201 -9.01 -19.61 -12.13
N ALA A 202 -8.25 -18.83 -11.35
CA ALA A 202 -8.05 -17.42 -11.60
C ALA A 202 -7.29 -17.13 -12.91
N GLN A 203 -6.43 -18.03 -13.38
CA GLN A 203 -5.76 -17.87 -14.68
C GLN A 203 -6.74 -17.84 -15.88
N GLN A 204 -7.96 -18.36 -15.70
CA GLN A 204 -9.00 -18.36 -16.74
C GLN A 204 -9.89 -17.11 -16.71
N PHE A 205 -9.72 -16.22 -15.72
CA PHE A 205 -10.59 -15.05 -15.61
C PHE A 205 -10.18 -13.95 -16.59
N ASP A 206 -11.18 -13.23 -17.05
CA ASP A 206 -11.03 -11.96 -17.75
C ASP A 206 -11.26 -10.82 -16.75
N LEU A 207 -10.29 -9.92 -16.65
CA LEU A 207 -10.33 -8.78 -15.73
C LEU A 207 -11.52 -7.84 -16.00
N THR A 208 -12.04 -7.82 -17.23
CA THR A 208 -13.23 -7.03 -17.62
C THR A 208 -14.55 -7.69 -17.22
N GLN A 209 -14.53 -8.97 -16.87
CA GLN A 209 -15.71 -9.78 -16.53
C GLN A 209 -15.71 -10.24 -15.06
N MET A 210 -15.05 -9.49 -14.18
CA MET A 210 -14.95 -9.83 -12.77
C MET A 210 -16.27 -9.58 -12.02
N ASP A 211 -16.70 -10.58 -11.25
CA ASP A 211 -17.79 -10.49 -10.29
C ASP A 211 -17.27 -10.77 -8.86
N GLU A 212 -18.14 -10.70 -7.86
CA GLU A 212 -17.76 -10.95 -6.46
C GLU A 212 -17.22 -12.37 -6.22
N THR A 213 -17.67 -13.37 -6.99
CA THR A 213 -17.19 -14.74 -6.85
C THR A 213 -15.76 -14.86 -7.35
N ARG A 214 -15.48 -14.32 -8.54
CA ARG A 214 -14.12 -14.28 -9.12
C ARG A 214 -13.19 -13.44 -8.25
N TRP A 215 -13.66 -12.30 -7.74
CA TRP A 215 -12.89 -11.51 -6.76
C TRP A 215 -12.63 -12.27 -5.46
N GLY A 216 -13.58 -13.09 -5.00
CA GLY A 216 -13.39 -14.00 -3.87
C GLY A 216 -12.23 -14.98 -4.10
N ALA A 217 -12.16 -15.61 -5.27
CA ALA A 217 -11.04 -16.48 -5.62
C ALA A 217 -9.69 -15.74 -5.65
N VAL A 218 -9.64 -14.54 -6.25
CA VAL A 218 -8.41 -13.71 -6.26
C VAL A 218 -8.03 -13.25 -4.85
N ARG A 219 -9.00 -12.98 -3.99
CA ARG A 219 -8.79 -12.64 -2.57
C ARG A 219 -8.16 -13.79 -1.80
N GLU A 220 -8.67 -15.00 -1.96
CA GLU A 220 -8.11 -16.18 -1.29
C GLU A 220 -6.64 -16.39 -1.66
N ILE A 221 -6.29 -16.20 -2.94
CA ILE A 221 -4.89 -16.25 -3.39
C ILE A 221 -4.06 -15.16 -2.69
N PHE A 222 -4.55 -13.92 -2.68
CA PHE A 222 -3.86 -12.81 -2.04
C PHE A 222 -3.61 -13.04 -0.54
N GLU A 223 -4.62 -13.50 0.18
CA GLU A 223 -4.56 -13.71 1.63
C GLU A 223 -3.71 -14.94 2.00
N GLY A 224 -3.69 -15.97 1.16
CA GLY A 224 -2.95 -17.21 1.40
C GLY A 224 -1.45 -17.13 1.11
N ILE A 225 -0.99 -16.25 0.21
CA ILE A 225 0.44 -16.12 -0.11
C ILE A 225 1.24 -15.63 1.11
N ASP A 226 2.28 -16.38 1.50
CA ASP A 226 3.14 -16.07 2.65
C ASP A 226 4.60 -15.84 2.24
N VAL A 227 4.86 -14.79 1.45
CA VAL A 227 6.22 -14.48 0.94
C VAL A 227 7.01 -13.48 1.79
N MET A 228 6.33 -12.57 2.50
CA MET A 228 6.97 -11.50 3.28
C MET A 228 7.04 -11.81 4.77
N ALA A 229 8.14 -11.44 5.43
CA ALA A 229 8.29 -11.57 6.88
C ALA A 229 7.48 -10.50 7.64
N SER A 230 7.27 -9.32 7.01
CA SER A 230 6.45 -8.25 7.57
C SER A 230 4.96 -8.58 7.51
N ARG A 231 4.16 -7.95 8.39
CA ARG A 231 2.69 -8.03 8.34
C ARG A 231 2.08 -7.36 7.10
N THR A 232 2.77 -6.41 6.48
CA THR A 232 2.33 -5.86 5.21
C THR A 232 2.53 -6.88 4.09
N ARG A 233 1.43 -7.27 3.45
CA ARG A 233 1.34 -8.26 2.38
C ARG A 233 1.25 -7.62 1.00
N LEU A 234 0.55 -6.48 0.89
CA LEU A 234 0.15 -5.87 -0.39
C LEU A 234 1.22 -5.94 -1.48
N VAL A 235 2.38 -5.35 -1.24
CA VAL A 235 3.46 -5.21 -2.26
C VAL A 235 4.14 -6.53 -2.60
N GLY A 236 4.34 -7.41 -1.62
CA GLY A 236 4.97 -8.72 -1.88
C GLY A 236 4.00 -9.64 -2.60
N ASN A 237 2.77 -9.74 -2.10
CA ASN A 237 1.77 -10.65 -2.62
C ASN A 237 1.27 -10.21 -4.00
N SER A 238 1.10 -8.90 -4.27
CA SER A 238 0.78 -8.41 -5.63
C SER A 238 1.86 -8.77 -6.64
N LYS A 239 3.15 -8.70 -6.27
CA LYS A 239 4.27 -9.07 -7.13
C LYS A 239 4.32 -10.57 -7.38
N VAL A 240 4.01 -11.41 -6.38
CA VAL A 240 3.84 -12.86 -6.59
C VAL A 240 2.68 -13.11 -7.55
N MET A 241 1.51 -12.56 -7.25
CA MET A 241 0.30 -12.74 -8.06
C MET A 241 0.48 -12.23 -9.49
N HIS A 242 1.25 -11.17 -9.71
CA HIS A 242 1.58 -10.71 -11.07
C HIS A 242 2.30 -11.78 -11.90
N HIS A 243 3.09 -12.66 -11.29
CA HIS A 243 3.75 -13.74 -12.05
C HIS A 243 2.91 -15.02 -12.13
N LEU A 244 1.93 -15.20 -11.23
CA LEU A 244 1.01 -16.35 -11.24
C LEU A 244 -0.22 -16.10 -12.14
N ILE A 245 -0.80 -14.90 -12.06
CA ILE A 245 -2.01 -14.41 -12.74
C ILE A 245 -1.80 -13.00 -13.33
N PRO A 246 -0.84 -12.84 -14.28
CA PRO A 246 -0.41 -11.54 -14.82
C PRO A 246 -1.50 -10.71 -15.50
N ASN A 247 -2.60 -11.35 -15.88
CA ASN A 247 -3.73 -10.70 -16.55
C ASN A 247 -4.72 -10.07 -15.56
N LEU A 248 -4.62 -10.40 -14.27
CA LEU A 248 -5.54 -9.90 -13.23
C LEU A 248 -4.88 -8.95 -12.25
N VAL A 249 -3.61 -9.17 -11.92
CA VAL A 249 -2.94 -8.42 -10.84
C VAL A 249 -1.68 -7.71 -11.35
N PRO A 250 -1.60 -6.37 -11.22
CA PRO A 250 -0.40 -5.63 -11.53
C PRO A 250 0.65 -5.77 -10.40
N PRO A 251 1.94 -5.58 -10.69
CA PRO A 251 2.98 -5.62 -9.67
C PRO A 251 2.98 -4.32 -8.84
N ILE A 252 2.10 -4.21 -7.84
CA ILE A 252 1.98 -3.00 -7.01
C ILE A 252 3.27 -2.73 -6.23
N ASP A 253 3.76 -1.49 -6.29
CA ASP A 253 4.94 -1.02 -5.56
C ASP A 253 4.64 0.13 -4.59
N ARG A 254 5.43 0.24 -3.50
CA ARG A 254 5.29 1.32 -2.51
C ARG A 254 5.80 2.66 -3.02
N GLU A 255 6.93 2.67 -3.71
CA GLU A 255 7.64 3.88 -4.14
C GLU A 255 6.94 4.53 -5.33
N TYR A 256 6.50 3.72 -6.29
CA TYR A 256 5.93 4.22 -7.53
C TYR A 256 4.40 4.16 -7.50
N THR A 257 3.80 2.98 -7.46
CA THR A 257 2.34 2.80 -7.55
C THR A 257 1.59 3.55 -6.44
N LEU A 258 1.84 3.22 -5.17
CA LEU A 258 1.07 3.80 -4.06
C LEU A 258 1.38 5.29 -3.86
N ALA A 259 2.65 5.67 -3.93
CA ALA A 259 3.02 7.08 -3.77
C ALA A 259 2.41 7.95 -4.87
N HIS A 260 2.41 7.48 -6.12
CA HIS A 260 1.86 8.23 -7.25
C HIS A 260 0.34 8.32 -7.20
N LEU A 261 -0.34 7.19 -6.96
CA LEU A 261 -1.80 7.10 -7.05
C LEU A 261 -2.51 7.63 -5.80
N LEU A 262 -1.93 7.42 -4.62
CA LEU A 262 -2.57 7.76 -3.33
C LEU A 262 -1.89 8.92 -2.61
N GLY A 263 -0.73 9.39 -3.10
CA GLY A 263 0.06 10.40 -2.39
C GLY A 263 0.66 9.93 -1.07
N SER A 264 0.61 8.61 -0.79
CA SER A 264 1.10 8.02 0.46
C SER A 264 1.70 6.64 0.23
N LYS A 265 2.77 6.35 0.96
CA LYS A 265 3.43 5.03 1.01
C LYS A 265 2.93 4.18 2.18
N ASN A 266 2.06 4.74 3.02
CA ASN A 266 1.61 4.11 4.24
C ASN A 266 0.55 3.06 3.93
N ILE A 267 0.81 1.83 4.38
CA ILE A 267 -0.12 0.71 4.30
C ILE A 267 -0.46 0.31 5.72
N THR A 268 -1.75 0.27 6.05
CA THR A 268 -2.21 -0.26 7.34
C THR A 268 -1.93 -1.77 7.39
N ASN A 269 -1.49 -2.27 8.54
CA ASN A 269 -1.24 -3.70 8.74
C ASN A 269 -2.56 -4.46 9.03
N ASP A 270 -3.56 -4.20 8.20
CA ASP A 270 -4.84 -4.89 8.17
C ASP A 270 -4.90 -5.66 6.85
N LEU A 271 -5.14 -6.97 6.91
CA LEU A 271 -5.12 -7.82 5.72
C LEU A 271 -6.31 -7.51 4.81
N HIS A 272 -7.48 -7.30 5.39
CA HIS A 272 -8.70 -7.00 4.65
C HIS A 272 -8.59 -5.64 3.95
N GLY A 273 -8.17 -4.59 4.67
CA GLY A 273 -7.93 -3.28 4.08
C GLY A 273 -6.82 -3.26 3.03
N GLN A 274 -5.82 -4.14 3.13
CA GLN A 274 -4.80 -4.31 2.07
C GLN A 274 -5.39 -4.95 0.81
N TRP A 275 -6.25 -5.95 0.97
CA TRP A 275 -7.01 -6.54 -0.13
C TRP A 275 -7.92 -5.50 -0.80
N ASP A 276 -8.74 -4.79 -0.02
CA ASP A 276 -9.66 -3.77 -0.53
C ASP A 276 -8.90 -2.66 -1.26
N LEU A 277 -7.70 -2.31 -0.76
CA LEU A 277 -6.82 -1.36 -1.43
C LEU A 277 -6.33 -1.90 -2.78
N MET A 278 -5.88 -3.16 -2.84
CA MET A 278 -5.44 -3.78 -4.09
C MET A 278 -6.57 -3.81 -5.11
N ARG A 279 -7.72 -4.38 -4.73
CA ARG A 279 -8.91 -4.47 -5.56
C ARG A 279 -9.35 -3.08 -6.04
N GLY A 280 -9.43 -2.11 -5.13
CA GLY A 280 -9.81 -0.74 -5.47
C GLY A 280 -8.85 -0.06 -6.45
N LEU A 281 -7.54 -0.31 -6.36
CA LEU A 281 -6.58 0.18 -7.35
C LEU A 281 -6.80 -0.49 -8.71
N ILE A 282 -7.03 -1.80 -8.73
CA ILE A 282 -7.27 -2.54 -9.98
C ILE A 282 -8.55 -2.02 -10.66
N GLU A 283 -9.67 -2.01 -9.95
CA GLU A 283 -10.98 -1.61 -10.49
C GLU A 283 -11.04 -0.13 -10.89
N LYS A 284 -10.45 0.77 -10.10
CA LYS A 284 -10.65 2.23 -10.27
C LYS A 284 -9.52 2.91 -11.03
N PHE A 285 -8.41 2.23 -11.29
CA PHE A 285 -7.28 2.79 -12.02
C PHE A 285 -6.82 1.89 -13.17
N PHE A 286 -6.43 0.65 -12.89
CA PHE A 286 -5.87 -0.21 -13.94
C PHE A 286 -6.91 -0.59 -14.99
N VAL A 287 -8.12 -1.02 -14.59
CA VAL A 287 -9.20 -1.41 -15.50
C VAL A 287 -9.59 -0.27 -16.45
N PRO A 288 -9.87 0.97 -15.97
CA PRO A 288 -10.14 2.10 -16.85
C PRO A 288 -9.02 2.41 -17.85
N VAL A 289 -7.75 2.28 -17.46
CA VAL A 289 -6.62 2.52 -18.36
C VAL A 289 -6.53 1.45 -19.44
N ILE A 290 -6.53 0.16 -19.07
CA ILE A 290 -6.37 -0.92 -20.06
C ILE A 290 -7.58 -1.07 -20.99
N SER A 291 -8.76 -0.61 -20.55
CA SER A 291 -9.99 -0.66 -21.35
C SER A 291 -10.11 0.52 -22.32
N SER A 292 -9.17 1.48 -22.29
CA SER A 292 -9.19 2.65 -23.16
C SER A 292 -8.67 2.33 -24.56
N GLN A 293 -9.26 2.98 -25.57
CA GLN A 293 -8.84 2.84 -26.96
C GLN A 293 -7.47 3.47 -27.21
N GLU A 294 -7.16 4.56 -26.51
CA GLU A 294 -5.87 5.25 -26.55
C GLU A 294 -4.75 4.33 -26.07
N PHE A 295 -4.95 3.65 -24.93
CA PHE A 295 -4.01 2.68 -24.40
C PHE A 295 -3.83 1.49 -25.33
N SER A 296 -4.94 0.92 -25.82
CA SER A 296 -4.89 -0.22 -26.76
C SER A 296 -4.09 0.12 -28.01
N SER A 297 -4.38 1.27 -28.64
CA SER A 297 -3.67 1.74 -29.84
C SER A 297 -2.17 1.97 -29.59
N ALA A 298 -1.80 2.55 -28.44
CA ALA A 298 -0.41 2.81 -28.11
C ALA A 298 0.39 1.52 -27.84
N THR A 299 -0.21 0.59 -27.09
CA THR A 299 0.47 -0.64 -26.65
C THR A 299 0.65 -1.68 -27.74
N GLU A 300 -0.21 -1.70 -28.76
CA GLU A 300 -0.01 -2.57 -29.94
C GLU A 300 1.35 -2.35 -30.61
N HIS A 301 1.82 -1.10 -30.68
CA HIS A 301 3.11 -0.79 -31.27
C HIS A 301 4.27 -1.25 -30.37
N TRP A 302 4.18 -0.99 -29.06
CA TRP A 302 5.24 -1.34 -28.11
C TRP A 302 5.39 -2.86 -27.95
N ALA A 303 4.27 -3.59 -27.89
CA ALA A 303 4.28 -5.04 -27.75
C ALA A 303 5.00 -5.75 -28.92
N ARG A 304 4.95 -5.18 -30.14
CA ARG A 304 5.67 -5.71 -31.31
C ARG A 304 7.18 -5.48 -31.25
N ARG A 305 7.65 -4.55 -30.42
CA ARG A 305 9.07 -4.19 -30.26
C ARG A 305 9.65 -4.74 -28.95
N SER A 306 9.34 -6.00 -28.64
CA SER A 306 9.72 -6.64 -27.37
C SER A 306 11.24 -6.71 -27.09
N GLU A 307 12.08 -6.58 -28.12
CA GLU A 307 13.54 -6.46 -27.96
C GLU A 307 13.95 -5.08 -27.42
N GLU A 308 13.27 -4.03 -27.88
CA GLU A 308 13.52 -2.64 -27.48
C GLU A 308 12.78 -2.27 -26.20
N PHE A 309 11.59 -2.85 -25.99
CA PHE A 309 10.76 -2.65 -24.81
C PHE A 309 10.61 -3.95 -24.01
N PRO A 310 11.72 -4.45 -23.42
CA PRO A 310 11.76 -5.77 -22.81
C PRO A 310 10.87 -5.95 -21.57
N TRP A 311 10.40 -4.85 -20.97
CA TRP A 311 9.55 -4.83 -19.79
C TRP A 311 8.06 -4.76 -20.11
N ASP A 312 7.68 -4.64 -21.39
CA ASP A 312 6.29 -4.50 -21.82
C ASP A 312 5.65 -5.88 -22.01
N THR A 313 5.60 -6.66 -20.93
CA THR A 313 5.28 -8.09 -20.96
C THR A 313 3.78 -8.41 -20.80
N SER A 314 2.98 -7.46 -20.31
CA SER A 314 1.53 -7.54 -20.26
C SER A 314 0.91 -6.14 -20.15
N PRO A 315 -0.39 -5.95 -20.47
CA PRO A 315 -1.07 -4.67 -20.31
C PRO A 315 -0.89 -4.07 -18.90
N LEU A 316 -1.08 -4.88 -17.86
CA LEU A 316 -0.92 -4.44 -16.47
C LEU A 316 0.53 -4.06 -16.13
N LYS A 317 1.52 -4.75 -16.71
CA LYS A 317 2.94 -4.38 -16.54
C LYS A 317 3.28 -3.09 -17.27
N ILE A 318 2.70 -2.85 -18.45
CA ILE A 318 2.88 -1.59 -19.18
C ILE A 318 2.29 -0.43 -18.38
N VAL A 319 1.11 -0.58 -17.79
CA VAL A 319 0.55 0.46 -16.90
C VAL A 319 1.47 0.72 -15.71
N ASP A 320 2.05 -0.31 -15.10
CA ASP A 320 3.07 -0.15 -14.04
C ASP A 320 4.31 0.63 -14.54
N ASN A 321 4.85 0.30 -15.72
CA ASN A 321 5.95 1.03 -16.35
C ASN A 321 5.60 2.51 -16.54
N LEU A 322 4.39 2.81 -17.03
CA LEU A 322 3.91 4.17 -17.25
C LEU A 322 3.77 4.95 -15.93
N ILE A 323 3.33 4.34 -14.84
CA ILE A 323 3.31 4.99 -13.51
C ILE A 323 4.72 5.38 -13.08
N ILE A 324 5.70 4.49 -13.27
CA ILE A 324 7.10 4.76 -12.95
C ILE A 324 7.61 5.92 -13.83
N GLY A 325 7.34 5.87 -15.13
CA GLY A 325 7.64 6.94 -16.08
C GLY A 325 7.04 8.29 -15.69
N ALA A 326 5.78 8.32 -15.26
CA ALA A 326 5.11 9.52 -14.76
C ALA A 326 5.80 10.11 -13.51
N VAL A 327 6.28 9.24 -12.60
CA VAL A 327 7.06 9.69 -11.42
C VAL A 327 8.42 10.24 -11.84
N LYS A 328 9.06 9.65 -12.86
CA LYS A 328 10.38 10.06 -13.35
C LYS A 328 10.31 11.36 -14.14
N ALA A 329 9.34 11.52 -15.03
CA ALA A 329 9.12 12.75 -15.79
C ALA A 329 8.85 13.98 -14.89
N ARG A 330 8.30 13.78 -13.69
CA ARG A 330 8.01 14.85 -12.72
C ARG A 330 9.18 15.24 -11.82
N LYS A 331 10.20 14.40 -11.72
CA LYS A 331 11.44 14.75 -11.04
C LYS A 331 12.39 15.27 -12.10
N PRO A 332 12.68 16.59 -12.19
CA PRO A 332 13.65 17.07 -13.15
C PRO A 332 14.97 16.31 -12.96
N ALA A 333 15.59 15.94 -14.06
CA ALA A 333 16.81 15.15 -14.14
C ALA A 333 18.02 15.95 -13.63
N HIS A 334 18.03 16.37 -12.37
CA HIS A 334 19.20 16.87 -11.65
C HIS A 334 18.96 16.78 -10.13
N ALA A 335 19.64 15.83 -9.50
CA ALA A 335 20.09 15.91 -8.11
C ALA A 335 21.50 15.32 -8.04
#